data_AF-A0A1I0TA28-F1
#
_entry.id   AF-A0A1I0TA28-F1
#
_cell.length_a   1.000
_cell.length_b   1.000
_cell.length_c   1.000
_cell.angle_alpha   90.00
_cell.angle_beta   90.00
_cell.angle_gamma   90.00
#
_symmetry.space_group_name_H-M   'P 1'
#
loop_
_entity.id
_entity.type
_entity.pdbx_description
1 polymer ?
#
loop_
_entity_poly.entity_id
_entity_poly.type
_entity_poly.pdbx_seq_one_letter_code
_entity_poly.pdbx_strand_id
1 'polypeptide(L)'
;MKSYHLSFLIGIVFLSLYSCGKKTNKDRAIALVESKYEKTNQDLNFDEAKLDSLYNISPQAYADSLKKGDELDVMLAELESQIEHQGQAESDSVGLISAKLTKERYRLLDLKKIKPEFIGWKLLGVSVAGDKQKAVSFNFDKEITKIVP
;
A
#
# COMPACT_ATOMS: atom_id res chain seq x y z
N MET A 1 19.80 -54.16 26.78
CA MET A 1 19.51 -52.70 26.81
C MET A 1 20.62 -51.99 26.07
N LYS A 2 20.34 -51.38 24.91
CA LYS A 2 21.17 -50.36 24.21
C LYS A 2 20.77 -50.41 22.74
N SER A 3 20.00 -49.42 22.28
CA SER A 3 19.96 -48.89 20.89
C SER A 3 18.75 -47.96 20.66
N TYR A 4 17.66 -48.13 21.41
CA TYR A 4 16.43 -47.34 21.20
C TYR A 4 16.57 -45.84 21.52
N HIS A 5 17.46 -45.48 22.46
CA HIS A 5 17.72 -44.08 22.79
C HIS A 5 18.44 -43.32 21.66
N LEU A 6 19.27 -44.00 20.85
CA LEU A 6 20.02 -43.37 19.77
C LEU A 6 19.09 -43.03 18.60
N SER A 7 18.18 -43.94 18.24
CA SER A 7 17.16 -43.71 17.21
C SER A 7 16.16 -42.61 17.60
N PHE A 8 15.80 -42.53 18.88
CA PHE A 8 14.90 -41.49 19.39
C PHE A 8 15.56 -40.10 19.41
N LEU A 9 16.86 -40.03 19.76
CA LEU A 9 17.64 -38.79 19.72
C LEU A 9 17.85 -38.26 18.29
N ILE A 10 18.11 -39.15 17.33
CA ILE A 10 18.26 -38.76 15.91
C ILE A 10 16.93 -38.24 15.34
N GLY A 11 15.79 -38.84 15.73
CA GLY A 11 14.47 -38.35 15.32
C GLY A 11 14.17 -36.92 15.80
N ILE A 12 14.55 -36.58 17.03
CA ILE A 12 14.36 -35.23 17.61
C ILE A 12 15.26 -34.19 16.93
N VAL A 13 16.50 -34.55 16.57
CA VAL A 13 17.43 -33.67 15.85
C VAL A 13 16.97 -33.42 14.41
N PHE A 14 16.37 -34.41 13.73
CA PHE A 14 15.77 -34.18 12.41
C PHE A 14 14.51 -33.30 12.49
N LEU A 15 13.68 -33.44 13.54
CA LEU A 15 12.52 -32.58 13.78
C LEU A 15 12.89 -31.12 14.06
N SER A 16 14.02 -30.86 14.74
CA SER A 16 14.49 -29.48 14.99
C SER A 16 15.15 -28.82 13.78
N LEU A 17 15.67 -29.59 12.82
CA LEU A 17 16.23 -29.07 11.57
C LEU A 17 15.16 -28.66 10.52
N TYR A 18 13.94 -29.18 10.62
CA TYR A 18 12.81 -28.78 9.75
C TYR A 18 12.22 -27.42 10.11
N SER A 19 12.49 -26.89 11.31
CA SER A 19 12.00 -25.59 11.75
C SER A 19 12.95 -24.44 11.41
N CYS A 20 13.82 -24.59 10.40
CA CYS A 20 14.42 -23.46 9.71
C CYS A 20 13.36 -22.80 8.80
N GLY A 21 12.25 -22.38 9.40
CA GLY A 21 11.21 -21.64 8.71
C GLY A 21 11.81 -20.31 8.26
N LYS A 22 11.83 -20.07 6.95
CA LYS A 22 12.26 -18.79 6.38
C LYS A 22 11.41 -17.69 7.05
N LYS A 23 12.06 -16.78 7.80
CA LYS A 23 11.37 -15.68 8.48
C LYS A 23 10.48 -14.94 7.49
N THR A 24 9.23 -14.69 7.87
CA THR A 24 8.30 -13.94 7.02
C THR A 24 8.75 -12.48 6.93
N ASN A 25 8.26 -11.78 5.91
CA ASN A 25 8.50 -10.33 5.79
C ASN A 25 7.99 -9.57 7.03
N LYS A 26 6.89 -10.02 7.65
CA LYS A 26 6.38 -9.44 8.90
C LYS A 26 7.39 -9.63 10.03
N ASP A 27 7.94 -10.84 10.19
CA ASP A 27 8.93 -11.13 11.24
C ASP A 27 10.21 -10.31 11.06
N ARG A 28 10.64 -10.10 9.81
CA ARG A 28 11.80 -9.26 9.48
C ARG A 28 11.55 -7.79 9.81
N ALA A 29 10.35 -7.29 9.53
CA ALA A 29 9.94 -5.92 9.83
C ALA A 29 9.87 -5.68 11.35
N ILE A 30 9.28 -6.61 12.10
CA ILE A 30 9.22 -6.57 13.57
C ILE A 30 10.64 -6.54 14.15
N ALA A 31 11.52 -7.44 13.74
CA ALA A 31 12.89 -7.50 14.24
C ALA A 31 13.69 -6.20 13.97
N LEU A 32 13.48 -5.55 12.82
CA LEU A 32 14.08 -4.25 12.53
C LEU A 32 13.54 -3.12 13.43
N VAL A 33 12.27 -3.17 13.81
CA VAL A 33 11.70 -2.22 14.77
C VAL A 33 12.26 -2.51 16.16
N GLU A 34 12.19 -3.75 16.64
CA GLU A 34 12.71 -4.14 17.95
C GLU A 34 14.18 -3.74 18.13
N SER A 35 15.05 -4.05 17.16
CA SER A 35 16.47 -3.66 17.20
C SER A 35 16.70 -2.13 17.25
N LYS A 36 15.81 -1.33 16.66
CA LYS A 36 15.90 0.14 16.72
C LYS A 36 15.52 0.67 18.10
N TYR A 37 14.58 0.02 18.77
CA TYR A 37 14.03 0.44 20.06
C TYR A 37 14.63 -0.32 21.26
N GLU A 38 15.52 -1.29 21.05
CA GLU A 38 16.19 -2.06 22.11
C GLU A 38 16.92 -1.17 23.14
N LYS A 39 17.43 -0.01 22.72
CA LYS A 39 18.11 0.96 23.59
C LYS A 39 17.16 1.97 24.25
N THR A 40 15.89 1.96 23.87
CA THR A 40 14.87 2.80 24.46
C THR A 40 14.13 1.96 25.50
N ASN A 41 13.83 2.51 26.68
CA ASN A 41 12.98 1.83 27.69
C ASN A 41 11.50 1.76 27.26
N GLN A 42 11.24 1.72 25.95
CA GLN A 42 9.92 1.75 25.35
C GLN A 42 9.60 0.33 24.88
N ASP A 43 8.74 -0.33 25.64
CA ASP A 43 8.27 -1.67 25.31
C ASP A 43 7.21 -1.59 24.21
N LEU A 44 7.37 -2.38 23.14
CA LEU A 44 6.52 -2.34 21.96
C LEU A 44 5.74 -3.66 21.86
N ASN A 45 4.43 -3.56 21.62
CA ASN A 45 3.57 -4.71 21.40
C ASN A 45 3.17 -4.80 19.91
N PHE A 46 3.34 -6.00 19.34
CA PHE A 46 3.11 -6.33 17.94
C PHE A 46 1.95 -7.32 17.70
N ASP A 47 1.14 -7.62 18.72
CA ASP A 47 0.05 -8.61 18.66
C ASP A 47 -0.96 -8.30 17.54
N GLU A 48 -1.33 -7.02 17.42
CA GLU A 48 -2.21 -6.52 16.36
C GLU A 48 -1.48 -6.10 15.09
N ALA A 49 -0.16 -6.30 15.03
CA ALA A 49 0.64 -5.76 13.94
C ALA A 49 0.32 -6.42 12.59
N LYS A 50 0.18 -5.61 11.55
CA LYS A 50 -0.07 -6.08 10.17
C LYS A 50 0.95 -5.47 9.23
N LEU A 51 1.43 -6.28 8.30
CA LEU A 51 2.35 -5.81 7.27
C LEU A 51 1.60 -5.63 5.95
N ASP A 52 1.45 -4.38 5.55
CA ASP A 52 0.79 -4.00 4.30
C ASP A 52 1.82 -3.55 3.26
N SER A 53 1.46 -3.70 1.99
CA SER A 53 2.23 -3.15 0.89
C SER A 53 2.09 -1.62 0.83
N LEU A 54 3.21 -0.93 0.70
CA LEU A 54 3.26 0.52 0.55
C LEU A 54 3.47 0.87 -0.93
N TYR A 55 2.61 1.74 -1.44
CA TYR A 55 2.65 2.24 -2.81
C TYR A 55 2.84 3.77 -2.83
N ASN A 56 3.45 4.29 -3.89
CA ASN A 56 3.52 5.74 -4.16
C ASN A 56 2.13 6.39 -4.29
N ILE A 57 1.16 5.66 -4.83
CA ILE A 57 -0.27 5.95 -4.87
C ILE A 57 -1.02 4.65 -4.56
N SER A 58 -2.04 4.72 -3.72
CA SER A 58 -2.88 3.54 -3.43
C SER A 58 -3.47 2.98 -4.74
N PRO A 59 -3.40 1.65 -4.99
CA PRO A 59 -4.03 1.03 -6.14
C PRO A 59 -5.51 1.37 -6.29
N GLN A 60 -6.23 1.50 -5.16
CA GLN A 60 -7.63 1.89 -5.15
C GLN A 60 -7.82 3.34 -5.63
N ALA A 61 -7.04 4.27 -5.08
CA ALA A 61 -7.11 5.67 -5.48
C ALA A 61 -6.78 5.86 -6.97
N TYR A 62 -5.85 5.06 -7.50
CA TYR A 62 -5.56 5.02 -8.92
C TYR A 62 -6.77 4.51 -9.72
N ALA A 63 -7.35 3.37 -9.34
CA ALA A 63 -8.52 2.81 -10.00
C ALA A 63 -9.74 3.76 -10.00
N ASP A 64 -10.00 4.42 -8.86
CA ASP A 64 -11.07 5.41 -8.72
C ASP A 64 -10.84 6.62 -9.64
N SER A 65 -9.58 7.06 -9.78
CA SER A 65 -9.20 8.11 -10.71
C SER A 65 -9.41 7.70 -12.17
N LEU A 66 -9.09 6.44 -12.53
CA LEU A 66 -9.37 5.93 -13.88
C LEU A 66 -10.86 5.99 -14.18
N LYS A 67 -11.68 5.42 -13.28
CA LYS A 67 -13.14 5.40 -13.41
C LYS A 67 -13.70 6.80 -13.54
N LYS A 68 -13.20 7.74 -12.73
CA LYS A 68 -13.68 9.13 -12.79
C LYS A 68 -13.34 9.80 -14.11
N GLY A 69 -12.17 9.51 -14.67
CA GLY A 69 -11.80 9.97 -16.01
C GLY A 69 -12.76 9.45 -17.07
N ASP A 70 -13.12 8.18 -17.02
CA ASP A 70 -14.03 7.56 -17.98
C ASP A 70 -15.46 8.12 -17.87
N GLU A 71 -15.94 8.41 -16.64
CA GLU A 71 -17.22 9.11 -16.42
C GLU A 71 -17.23 10.53 -17.01
N LEU A 72 -16.11 11.24 -16.89
CA LEU A 72 -15.94 12.59 -17.46
C LEU A 72 -15.93 12.55 -18.99
N ASP A 73 -15.31 11.53 -19.59
CA ASP A 73 -15.32 11.34 -21.04
C ASP A 73 -16.75 11.11 -21.56
N VAL A 74 -17.58 10.34 -20.84
CA VAL A 74 -19.00 10.14 -21.19
C VAL A 74 -19.80 11.45 -21.10
N MET A 75 -19.66 12.18 -20.00
CA MET A 75 -20.36 13.47 -19.83
C MET A 75 -19.94 14.49 -20.89
N LEU A 76 -18.66 14.51 -21.28
CA LEU A 76 -18.17 15.41 -22.31
C LEU A 76 -18.78 15.08 -23.68
N ALA A 77 -18.82 13.80 -24.07
CA ALA A 77 -19.42 13.38 -25.33
C ALA A 77 -20.93 13.72 -25.40
N GLU A 78 -21.64 13.56 -24.28
CA GLU A 78 -23.05 13.94 -24.20
C GLU A 78 -23.23 15.46 -24.34
N LEU A 79 -22.40 16.26 -23.67
CA LEU A 79 -22.41 17.72 -23.80
C LEU A 79 -22.12 18.14 -25.24
N GLU A 80 -21.10 17.57 -25.89
CA GLU A 80 -20.76 17.86 -27.29
C GLU A 80 -21.96 17.59 -28.22
N SER A 81 -22.64 16.45 -28.06
CA SER A 81 -23.84 16.13 -28.83
C SER A 81 -25.00 17.11 -28.57
N GLN A 82 -25.19 17.56 -27.34
CA GLN A 82 -26.23 18.55 -27.02
C GLN A 82 -25.94 19.93 -27.62
N ILE A 83 -24.66 20.30 -27.78
CA ILE A 83 -24.23 21.59 -28.36
C ILE A 83 -24.48 21.63 -29.86
N GLU A 84 -24.21 20.54 -30.58
CA GLU A 84 -24.40 20.46 -32.05
C GLU A 84 -25.82 20.81 -32.51
N HIS A 85 -26.79 20.74 -31.60
CA HIS A 85 -28.20 21.01 -31.87
C HIS A 85 -28.70 22.38 -31.37
N GLN A 86 -27.82 23.24 -30.81
CA GLN A 86 -28.19 24.56 -30.28
C GLN A 86 -27.86 25.72 -31.25
N GLY A 87 -28.50 26.86 -31.06
CA GLY A 87 -28.24 28.08 -31.84
C GLY A 87 -26.86 28.69 -31.54
N GLN A 88 -26.30 29.45 -32.49
CA GLN A 88 -24.91 29.93 -32.49
C GLN A 88 -24.44 30.59 -31.17
N ALA A 89 -25.27 31.43 -30.54
CA ALA A 89 -24.89 32.15 -29.32
C ALA A 89 -24.86 31.27 -28.05
N GLU A 90 -25.72 30.26 -27.99
CA GLU A 90 -25.73 29.27 -26.90
C GLU A 90 -24.56 28.30 -27.09
N SER A 91 -24.30 27.88 -28.33
CA SER A 91 -23.17 27.05 -28.73
C SER A 91 -21.81 27.62 -28.31
N ASP A 92 -21.57 28.93 -28.44
CA ASP A 92 -20.29 29.56 -28.05
C ASP A 92 -20.00 29.47 -26.54
N SER A 93 -21.05 29.61 -25.70
CA SER A 93 -20.92 29.54 -24.25
C SER A 93 -20.63 28.12 -23.75
N VAL A 94 -21.25 27.11 -24.37
CA VAL A 94 -21.04 25.71 -24.04
C VAL A 94 -19.73 25.19 -24.66
N GLY A 95 -19.30 25.73 -25.81
CA GLY A 95 -17.99 25.46 -26.39
C GLY A 95 -16.83 25.82 -25.46
N LEU A 96 -16.94 26.94 -24.71
CA LEU A 96 -15.97 27.30 -23.66
C LEU A 96 -15.93 26.28 -22.50
N ILE A 97 -17.09 25.74 -22.12
CA ILE A 97 -17.18 24.71 -21.07
C ILE A 97 -16.56 23.39 -21.56
N SER A 98 -16.86 22.97 -22.79
CA SER A 98 -16.26 21.78 -23.41
C SER A 98 -14.73 21.91 -23.52
N ALA A 99 -14.21 23.07 -23.93
CA ALA A 99 -12.76 23.33 -23.98
C ALA A 99 -12.11 23.24 -22.58
N LYS A 100 -12.79 23.75 -21.54
CA LYS A 100 -12.30 23.66 -20.15
C LYS A 100 -12.30 22.22 -19.63
N LEU A 101 -13.34 21.43 -19.93
CA LEU A 101 -13.42 20.01 -19.60
C LEU A 101 -12.36 19.19 -20.33
N THR A 102 -12.13 19.46 -21.61
CA THR A 102 -11.07 18.83 -22.42
C THR A 102 -9.67 19.15 -21.88
N LYS A 103 -9.43 20.39 -21.44
CA LYS A 103 -8.16 20.77 -20.80
C LYS A 103 -7.98 20.02 -19.47
N GLU A 104 -9.03 19.93 -18.67
CA GLU A 104 -9.01 19.18 -17.42
C GLU A 104 -8.80 17.69 -17.65
N ARG A 105 -9.38 17.12 -18.72
CA ARG A 105 -9.12 15.76 -19.20
C ARG A 105 -7.64 15.54 -19.47
N TYR A 106 -6.99 16.38 -20.28
CA TYR A 106 -5.56 16.23 -20.55
C TYR A 106 -4.70 16.34 -19.28
N ARG A 107 -5.06 17.26 -18.37
CA ARG A 107 -4.42 17.38 -17.06
C ARG A 107 -4.56 16.10 -16.22
N LEU A 108 -5.74 15.50 -16.19
CA LEU A 108 -6.01 14.25 -15.47
C LEU A 108 -5.33 13.04 -16.15
N LEU A 109 -5.27 13.00 -17.48
CA LEU A 109 -4.54 11.96 -18.24
C LEU A 109 -3.04 12.03 -17.96
N ASP A 110 -2.47 13.22 -17.82
CA ASP A 110 -1.08 13.39 -17.40
C ASP A 110 -0.85 12.91 -15.96
N LEU A 111 -1.80 13.12 -15.06
CA LEU A 111 -1.77 12.52 -13.72
C LEU A 111 -1.94 10.98 -13.76
N LYS A 112 -2.73 10.46 -14.71
CA LYS A 112 -2.95 9.02 -14.97
C LYS A 112 -1.65 8.27 -15.33
N LYS A 113 -0.60 8.98 -15.78
CA LYS A 113 0.71 8.39 -16.10
C LYS A 113 1.45 7.87 -14.87
N ILE A 114 1.12 8.35 -13.67
CA ILE A 114 1.72 7.85 -12.43
C ILE A 114 0.96 6.60 -11.99
N LYS A 115 1.50 5.43 -12.36
CA LYS A 115 0.95 4.12 -11.97
C LYS A 115 1.30 3.81 -10.49
N PRO A 116 0.47 3.00 -9.79
CA PRO A 116 0.84 2.43 -8.51
C PRO A 116 2.13 1.64 -8.66
N GLU A 117 3.18 2.11 -7.99
CA GLU A 117 4.45 1.43 -7.86
C GLU A 117 4.60 0.99 -6.41
N PHE A 118 4.91 -0.29 -6.23
CA PHE A 118 5.30 -0.82 -4.94
C PHE A 118 6.63 -0.19 -4.52
N ILE A 119 6.61 0.60 -3.45
CA ILE A 119 7.79 1.32 -2.94
C ILE A 119 8.36 0.71 -1.66
N GLY A 120 7.61 -0.15 -0.97
CA GLY A 120 8.05 -0.70 0.28
C GLY A 120 6.95 -1.39 1.09
N TRP A 121 7.19 -1.54 2.38
CA TRP A 121 6.23 -2.16 3.29
C TRP A 121 5.84 -1.19 4.39
N LYS A 122 4.66 -1.39 4.98
CA LYS A 122 4.20 -0.64 6.14
C LYS A 122 3.74 -1.59 7.22
N LEU A 123 4.40 -1.56 8.37
CA LEU A 123 3.96 -2.26 9.58
C LEU A 123 3.00 -1.33 10.34
N LEU A 124 1.74 -1.74 10.43
CA LEU A 124 0.66 -1.05 11.12
C LEU A 124 0.37 -1.73 12.45
N GLY A 125 -0.33 -1.05 13.36
CA GLY A 125 -0.87 -1.69 14.57
C GLY A 125 0.16 -1.97 15.66
N VAL A 126 1.32 -1.31 15.63
CA VAL A 126 2.32 -1.43 16.70
C VAL A 126 1.90 -0.51 17.85
N SER A 127 1.80 -1.03 19.05
CA SER A 127 1.44 -0.24 20.24
C SER A 127 2.62 -0.11 21.20
N VAL A 128 2.59 0.91 22.05
CA VAL A 128 3.59 1.12 23.10
C VAL A 128 2.98 0.60 24.40
N ALA A 129 3.64 -0.37 25.03
CA ALA A 129 3.14 -0.97 26.26
C ALA A 129 3.06 0.09 27.37
N GLY A 130 1.93 0.12 28.07
CA GLY A 130 1.66 1.05 29.17
C GLY A 130 0.81 2.27 28.79
N ASP A 131 0.69 2.61 27.50
CA ASP A 131 -0.18 3.68 27.03
C ASP A 131 -1.39 3.14 26.26
N LYS A 132 -2.60 3.55 26.65
CA LYS A 132 -3.83 3.33 25.88
C LYS A 132 -3.86 4.12 24.55
N GLN A 133 -2.73 4.66 24.08
CA GLN A 133 -2.68 5.62 22.99
C GLN A 133 -1.97 5.11 21.72
N LYS A 134 -2.65 5.40 20.61
CA LYS A 134 -2.24 5.44 19.20
C LYS A 134 -1.28 4.36 18.75
N ALA A 135 -1.83 3.38 18.02
CA ALA A 135 -1.05 2.52 17.16
C ALA A 135 -0.12 3.36 16.26
N VAL A 136 1.18 3.10 16.38
CA VAL A 136 2.22 3.66 15.52
C VAL A 136 2.44 2.76 14.31
N SER A 137 3.00 3.34 13.26
CA SER A 137 3.31 2.61 12.03
C SER A 137 4.74 2.88 11.57
N PHE A 138 5.35 1.88 10.96
CA PHE A 138 6.71 1.96 10.45
C PHE A 138 6.73 1.62 8.96
N ASN A 139 7.40 2.44 8.16
CA ASN A 139 7.61 2.16 6.75
C ASN A 139 8.98 1.50 6.56
N PHE A 140 9.10 0.64 5.56
CA PHE A 140 10.32 -0.06 5.19
C PHE A 140 10.54 0.05 3.69
N ASP A 141 11.80 -0.06 3.27
CA ASP A 141 12.14 -0.26 1.86
C ASP A 141 11.61 -1.59 1.32
N LYS A 142 11.65 -1.78 -0.01
CA LYS A 142 11.12 -2.97 -0.72
C LYS A 142 11.64 -4.29 -0.14
N GLU A 143 12.90 -4.30 0.28
CA GLU A 143 13.58 -5.48 0.79
C GLU A 143 13.50 -5.64 2.31
N ILE A 144 12.89 -4.70 3.05
CA ILE A 144 12.85 -4.72 4.53
C ILE A 144 14.27 -4.83 5.10
N THR A 145 15.14 -3.91 4.69
CA THR A 145 16.52 -3.76 5.20
C THR A 145 16.65 -2.59 6.16
N LYS A 146 15.78 -1.58 6.03
CA LYS A 146 15.79 -0.39 6.87
C LYS A 146 14.41 0.22 7.03
N ILE A 147 14.22 0.89 8.17
CA ILE A 147 13.05 1.75 8.39
C ILE A 147 13.27 3.04 7.61
N VAL A 148 12.27 3.42 6.80
CA VAL A 148 12.27 4.65 6.00
C VAL A 148 11.25 5.65 6.56
N PRO A 149 11.40 6.96 6.26
CA PRO A 149 10.43 7.98 6.63
C PRO A 149 8.99 7.70 6.15
#